data_AF-A0A2Z6QYF3-F1
#
_entry.id   AF-A0A2Z6QYF3-F1
#
_cell.length_a   1.000
_cell.length_b   1.000
_cell.length_c   1.000
_cell.angle_alpha   90.00
_cell.angle_beta   90.00
_cell.angle_gamma   90.00
#
_symmetry.space_group_name_H-M   'P 1'
#
loop_
_entity.id
_entity.type
_entity.pdbx_description
1 polymer ?
#
loop_
_entity_poly.entity_id
_entity_poly.type
_entity_poly.pdbx_seq_one_letter_code
_entity_poly.pdbx_strand_id
1 'polypeptide(L)'
;MKKGFLLTKPAPKIASTSSTTQVTPTSVLKSIPSDRFHDVIVDFLALHIGTIVPLFGSLTPTTHGTLGDFLYKHRDQLVPRELLAQRFDDVGSSHLIAHFLATLFNIFLLDDEHQEIFLMDSEFR
;
A
#
# COMPACT_ATOMS: atom_id res chain seq x y z
N MET A 1 44.04 14.70 61.09
CA MET A 1 43.76 14.85 59.64
C MET A 1 42.69 13.83 59.23
N LYS A 2 41.69 14.28 58.45
CA LYS A 2 40.57 13.56 57.77
C LYS A 2 39.68 12.66 58.66
N LYS A 3 38.69 13.21 59.39
CA LYS A 3 37.31 13.58 58.97
C LYS A 3 36.62 12.47 58.16
N GLY A 4 35.74 11.75 58.85
CA GLY A 4 34.83 10.76 58.28
C GLY A 4 33.78 11.40 57.37
N PHE A 5 33.26 10.59 56.46
CA PHE A 5 32.05 10.88 55.73
C PHE A 5 31.15 9.65 55.75
N LEU A 6 30.01 9.86 56.41
CA LEU A 6 28.85 8.99 56.44
C LEU A 6 28.28 8.89 55.02
N LEU A 7 27.99 7.66 54.60
CA LEU A 7 27.24 7.32 53.40
C LEU A 7 25.93 8.12 53.37
N THR A 8 25.86 9.14 52.53
CA THR A 8 24.64 9.93 52.30
C THR A 8 24.39 10.06 50.82
N LYS A 9 23.66 9.08 50.27
CA LYS A 9 22.39 9.28 49.53
C LYS A 9 21.99 7.98 48.80
N PRO A 10 20.71 7.58 48.84
CA PRO A 10 20.19 6.66 47.84
C PRO A 10 20.14 7.39 46.48
N ALA A 11 20.44 6.67 45.40
CA ALA A 11 20.33 7.17 44.03
C ALA A 11 18.87 7.60 43.73
N PRO A 12 18.64 8.69 42.98
CA PRO A 12 17.30 9.11 42.61
C PRO A 12 16.65 8.01 41.76
N LYS A 13 15.43 7.60 42.10
CA LYS A 13 14.61 6.76 41.22
C LYS A 13 14.48 7.49 39.88
N ILE A 14 15.03 6.89 38.83
CA ILE A 14 14.75 7.29 37.45
C ILE A 14 13.26 7.12 37.25
N ALA A 15 12.53 8.23 37.16
CA ALA A 15 11.16 8.21 36.66
C ALA A 15 11.28 7.92 35.16
N SER A 16 10.85 6.73 34.74
CA SER A 16 10.65 6.43 33.32
C SER A 16 9.61 7.40 32.79
N THR A 17 10.05 8.45 32.10
CA THR A 17 9.18 9.24 31.24
C THR A 17 8.99 8.45 29.96
N SER A 18 8.03 7.54 29.97
CA SER A 18 7.45 7.03 28.73
C SER A 18 6.73 8.22 28.08
N SER A 19 7.45 8.95 27.23
CA SER A 19 6.83 9.92 26.33
C SER A 19 6.26 9.12 25.17
N THR A 20 5.05 8.60 25.35
CA THR A 20 4.24 8.16 24.22
C THR A 20 3.88 9.43 23.47
N THR A 21 4.66 9.78 22.46
CA THR A 21 4.22 10.76 21.48
C THR A 21 3.10 10.08 20.72
N GLN A 22 1.87 10.29 21.20
CA GLN A 22 0.68 9.88 20.49
C GLN A 22 0.62 10.75 19.24
N VAL A 23 1.21 10.26 18.17
CA VAL A 23 1.03 10.84 16.85
C VAL A 23 -0.41 10.51 16.50
N THR A 24 -1.33 11.43 16.79
CA THR A 24 -2.67 11.36 16.23
C THR A 24 -2.50 11.47 14.72
N PRO A 25 -2.77 10.41 13.92
CA PRO A 25 -2.75 10.55 12.48
C PRO A 25 -3.77 11.64 12.15
N THR A 26 -3.26 12.79 11.72
CA THR A 26 -4.11 13.86 11.24
C THR A 26 -4.63 13.37 9.91
N SER A 27 -5.78 12.70 9.94
CA SER A 27 -6.61 12.50 8.76
C SER A 27 -6.99 13.88 8.26
N VAL A 28 -6.12 14.45 7.42
CA VAL A 28 -6.44 15.64 6.66
C VAL A 28 -7.58 15.21 5.76
N LEU A 29 -8.79 15.59 6.14
CA LEU A 29 -10.05 15.31 5.46
C LEU A 29 -10.16 16.09 4.13
N LYS A 30 -9.09 16.11 3.34
CA LYS A 30 -9.16 16.32 1.90
C LYS A 30 -9.20 14.93 1.31
N SER A 31 -10.30 14.61 0.62
CA SER A 31 -10.41 13.38 -0.15
C SER A 31 -9.11 13.16 -0.91
N ILE A 32 -8.39 12.10 -0.57
CA ILE A 32 -7.16 11.74 -1.25
C ILE A 32 -7.51 11.49 -2.73
N PRO A 33 -6.79 12.09 -3.68
CA PRO A 33 -7.01 11.81 -5.10
C PRO A 33 -6.86 10.32 -5.38
N SER A 34 -7.87 9.72 -6.03
CA SER A 34 -7.89 8.28 -6.31
C SER A 34 -6.89 7.87 -7.41
N ASP A 35 -6.25 8.84 -8.05
CA ASP A 35 -5.30 8.67 -9.15
C ASP A 35 -3.83 8.79 -8.74
N ARG A 36 -3.54 9.16 -7.49
CA ARG A 36 -2.17 9.50 -7.04
C ARG A 36 -1.12 8.40 -7.19
N PHE A 37 -1.56 7.14 -7.33
CA PHE A 37 -0.70 5.97 -7.46
C PHE A 37 -0.69 5.36 -8.87
N HIS A 38 -1.47 5.90 -9.80
CA HIS A 38 -1.67 5.28 -11.11
C HIS A 38 -0.34 5.09 -11.84
N ASP A 39 0.51 6.10 -11.90
CA ASP A 39 1.81 6.00 -12.57
C ASP A 39 2.70 4.90 -11.94
N VAL A 40 2.78 4.85 -10.61
CA VAL A 40 3.60 3.86 -9.87
C VAL A 40 3.08 2.44 -10.11
N ILE A 41 1.76 2.26 -10.05
CA ILE A 41 1.12 0.96 -10.30
C ILE A 41 1.36 0.51 -11.73
N VAL A 42 1.18 1.40 -12.70
CA VAL A 42 1.35 1.08 -14.12
C VAL A 42 2.80 0.75 -14.42
N ASP A 43 3.76 1.54 -13.93
CA ASP A 43 5.19 1.26 -14.10
C ASP A 43 5.59 -0.07 -13.46
N PHE A 44 5.10 -0.35 -12.25
CA PHE A 44 5.33 -1.63 -11.58
C PHE A 44 4.79 -2.81 -12.38
N LEU A 45 3.56 -2.71 -12.87
CA LEU A 45 2.95 -3.76 -13.68
C LEU A 45 3.67 -3.92 -15.00
N ALA A 46 4.05 -2.84 -15.69
CA ALA A 46 4.78 -2.91 -16.97
C ALA A 46 6.06 -3.76 -16.86
N LEU A 47 6.76 -3.67 -15.73
CA LEU A 47 7.96 -4.45 -15.47
C LEU A 47 7.69 -5.96 -15.28
N HIS A 48 6.50 -6.34 -14.81
CA HIS A 48 6.23 -7.73 -14.37
C HIS A 48 5.11 -8.43 -15.14
N ILE A 49 4.32 -7.72 -15.95
CA ILE A 49 3.08 -8.24 -16.53
C ILE A 49 3.33 -9.46 -17.42
N GLY A 50 4.46 -9.50 -18.13
CA GLY A 50 4.82 -10.63 -19.00
C GLY A 50 5.03 -11.93 -18.22
N THR A 51 5.45 -11.83 -16.96
CA THR A 51 5.60 -12.97 -16.05
C THR A 51 4.30 -13.27 -15.32
N ILE A 52 3.53 -12.24 -14.98
CA ILE A 52 2.31 -12.35 -14.17
C ILE A 52 1.15 -12.93 -15.00
N VAL A 53 0.91 -12.44 -16.21
CA VAL A 53 -0.24 -12.82 -17.04
C VAL A 53 -0.32 -14.33 -17.31
N PRO A 54 0.78 -15.04 -17.63
CA PRO A 54 0.75 -16.50 -17.77
C PRO A 54 0.29 -17.24 -16.51
N LEU A 55 0.56 -16.70 -15.31
CA LEU A 55 0.07 -17.28 -14.04
C LEU A 55 -1.44 -17.21 -13.92
N PHE A 56 -2.03 -16.21 -14.57
CA PHE A 56 -3.47 -16.00 -14.66
C PHE A 56 -4.08 -16.63 -15.91
N GLY A 57 -3.35 -17.47 -16.66
CA GLY A 57 -3.81 -18.10 -17.91
C GLY A 57 -5.07 -18.97 -17.78
N SER A 58 -5.50 -19.30 -16.56
CA SER A 58 -6.78 -19.97 -16.26
C SER A 58 -7.96 -19.02 -16.06
N LEU A 59 -7.71 -17.72 -15.83
CA LEU A 59 -8.77 -16.71 -15.82
C LEU A 59 -9.22 -16.49 -17.26
N THR A 60 -10.28 -17.19 -17.66
CA THR A 60 -10.97 -16.88 -18.90
C THR A 60 -11.45 -15.43 -18.82
N PRO A 61 -11.07 -14.55 -19.78
CA PRO A 61 -11.53 -13.17 -19.81
C PRO A 61 -12.97 -13.15 -20.32
N THR A 62 -13.90 -13.69 -19.54
CA THR A 62 -15.32 -13.42 -19.75
C THR A 62 -15.63 -12.09 -19.10
N THR A 63 -15.97 -11.11 -19.94
CA THR A 63 -16.44 -9.77 -19.56
C THR A 63 -17.67 -9.81 -18.64
N HIS A 64 -18.33 -10.96 -18.53
CA HIS A 64 -19.48 -11.25 -17.67
C HIS A 64 -19.17 -12.35 -16.65
N GLY A 65 -18.27 -12.06 -15.71
CA GLY A 65 -17.93 -12.92 -14.58
C GLY A 65 -17.48 -12.10 -13.38
N THR A 66 -17.06 -12.76 -12.30
CA THR A 66 -16.66 -12.13 -11.03
C THR A 66 -15.62 -11.00 -11.21
N LEU A 67 -14.76 -11.12 -12.21
CA LEU A 67 -13.77 -10.10 -12.55
C LEU A 67 -14.39 -8.81 -13.11
N GLY A 68 -15.40 -8.95 -13.99
CA GLY A 68 -16.17 -7.82 -14.50
C GLY A 68 -16.97 -7.13 -13.40
N ASP A 69 -17.61 -7.92 -12.52
CA ASP A 69 -18.35 -7.40 -11.38
C ASP A 69 -17.44 -6.63 -10.40
N PHE A 70 -16.23 -7.12 -10.17
CA PHE A 70 -15.22 -6.43 -9.38
C PHE A 70 -14.85 -5.08 -10.00
N LEU A 71 -14.51 -5.04 -11.29
CA LEU A 71 -14.16 -3.80 -11.97
C LEU A 71 -15.33 -2.81 -11.98
N TYR A 72 -16.56 -3.30 -12.15
CA TYR A 72 -17.77 -2.46 -12.10
C TYR A 72 -17.99 -1.86 -10.71
N LYS A 73 -17.82 -2.66 -9.65
CA LYS A 73 -17.93 -2.22 -8.26
C LYS A 73 -16.92 -1.14 -7.91
N HIS A 74 -15.72 -1.20 -8.49
CA HIS A 74 -14.61 -0.29 -8.20
C HIS A 74 -14.36 0.73 -9.33
N ARG A 75 -15.38 1.08 -10.11
CA ARG A 75 -15.27 1.93 -11.31
C ARG A 75 -14.61 3.30 -11.06
N ASP A 76 -14.80 3.87 -9.87
CA ASP A 76 -14.28 5.20 -9.49
C ASP A 76 -12.80 5.17 -9.09
N GLN A 77 -12.22 3.97 -8.99
CA GLN A 77 -10.82 3.71 -8.62
C GLN A 77 -10.06 2.97 -9.72
N LEU A 78 -10.66 2.85 -10.91
CA LEU A 78 -10.02 2.23 -12.05
C LEU A 78 -8.82 3.06 -12.51
N VAL A 79 -7.74 2.37 -12.85
CA VAL A 79 -6.63 2.97 -13.58
C VAL A 79 -7.05 3.12 -15.05
N PRO A 80 -6.97 4.33 -15.64
CA PRO A 80 -7.34 4.55 -17.04
C PRO A 80 -6.71 3.53 -17.98
N ARG A 81 -7.54 2.99 -18.89
CA ARG A 81 -7.07 2.00 -19.87
C ARG A 81 -5.99 2.57 -20.78
N GLU A 82 -6.05 3.87 -21.05
CA GLU A 82 -5.09 4.60 -21.86
C GLU A 82 -3.70 4.59 -21.22
N LEU A 83 -3.60 4.75 -19.89
CA LEU A 83 -2.34 4.66 -19.16
C LEU A 83 -1.75 3.25 -19.22
N LEU A 84 -2.60 2.24 -19.04
CA LEU A 84 -2.20 0.84 -19.17
C LEU A 84 -1.71 0.56 -20.61
N ALA A 85 -2.46 0.99 -21.62
CA ALA A 85 -2.12 0.77 -23.03
C ALA A 85 -0.83 1.48 -23.48
N GLN A 86 -0.47 2.62 -22.87
CA GLN A 86 0.81 3.29 -23.16
C GLN A 86 2.03 2.50 -22.68
N ARG A 87 1.85 1.64 -21.67
CA ARG A 87 2.95 0.97 -20.96
C ARG A 87 3.02 -0.53 -21.22
N PHE A 88 1.93 -1.13 -21.71
CA PHE A 88 1.90 -2.50 -22.17
C PHE A 88 1.95 -2.56 -23.69
N ASP A 89 2.95 -3.25 -24.24
CA ASP A 89 2.89 -3.69 -25.63
C ASP A 89 1.69 -4.65 -25.80
N ASP A 90 0.99 -4.53 -26.92
CA ASP A 90 -0.31 -5.12 -27.29
C ASP A 90 -0.43 -6.65 -27.08
N VAL A 91 -0.48 -7.10 -25.82
CA VAL A 91 -0.84 -8.47 -25.46
C VAL A 91 -2.34 -8.45 -25.19
N GLY A 92 -3.16 -8.63 -26.23
CA GLY A 92 -4.63 -8.49 -26.17
C GLY A 92 -5.36 -9.29 -25.07
N SER A 93 -4.74 -10.32 -24.47
CA SER A 93 -5.26 -11.07 -23.32
C SER A 93 -4.79 -10.55 -21.95
N SER A 94 -3.77 -9.69 -21.90
CA SER A 94 -3.19 -9.12 -20.67
C SER A 94 -4.00 -7.97 -20.11
N HIS A 95 -4.76 -7.24 -20.94
CA HIS A 95 -5.36 -5.97 -20.52
C HIS A 95 -6.42 -6.12 -19.43
N LEU A 96 -7.22 -7.20 -19.42
CA LEU A 96 -8.22 -7.40 -18.38
C LEU A 96 -7.57 -7.73 -17.03
N ILE A 97 -6.54 -8.58 -17.06
CA ILE A 97 -5.76 -8.96 -15.87
C ILE A 97 -4.97 -7.75 -15.36
N ALA A 98 -4.31 -7.01 -16.25
CA ALA A 98 -3.61 -5.79 -15.91
C ALA A 98 -4.55 -4.76 -15.27
N HIS A 99 -5.73 -4.56 -15.84
CA HIS A 99 -6.72 -3.64 -15.29
C HIS A 99 -7.25 -4.10 -13.93
N PHE A 100 -7.48 -5.41 -13.76
CA PHE A 100 -7.80 -6.00 -12.46
C PHE A 100 -6.72 -5.76 -11.41
N LEU A 101 -5.47 -6.11 -11.71
CA LEU A 101 -4.34 -5.94 -10.79
C LEU A 101 -4.11 -4.47 -10.47
N ALA A 102 -4.19 -3.59 -11.47
CA ALA A 102 -4.01 -2.16 -11.27
C ALA A 102 -5.09 -1.59 -10.34
N THR A 103 -6.34 -2.00 -10.54
CA THR A 103 -7.46 -1.61 -9.69
C THR A 103 -7.30 -2.17 -8.27
N LEU A 104 -6.88 -3.44 -8.15
CA LEU A 104 -6.61 -4.08 -6.87
C LEU A 104 -5.55 -3.30 -6.09
N PHE A 105 -4.40 -3.01 -6.69
CA PHE A 105 -3.36 -2.21 -6.05
C PHE A 105 -3.85 -0.81 -5.69
N ASN A 106 -4.63 -0.17 -6.56
CA ASN A 106 -5.15 1.17 -6.27
C ASN A 106 -6.09 1.18 -5.05
N ILE A 107 -6.97 0.18 -4.92
CA ILE A 107 -7.84 0.01 -3.74
C ILE A 107 -6.99 -0.15 -2.46
N PHE A 108 -6.01 -1.04 -2.49
CA PHE A 108 -5.16 -1.31 -1.32
C PHE A 108 -4.30 -0.11 -0.93
N LEU A 109 -3.79 0.64 -1.90
CA LEU A 109 -2.94 1.80 -1.65
C LEU A 109 -3.73 3.04 -1.25
N LEU A 110 -4.99 3.18 -1.63
CA LEU A 110 -5.81 4.34 -1.25
C LEU A 110 -6.41 4.26 0.16
N ASP A 111 -6.52 3.06 0.71
CA ASP A 111 -7.10 2.84 2.02
C ASP A 111 -5.99 2.65 3.06
N ASP A 112 -5.92 3.56 4.02
CA ASP A 112 -4.87 3.56 5.05
C ASP A 112 -4.92 2.29 5.93
N GLU A 113 -6.09 1.69 6.15
CA GLU A 113 -6.21 0.41 6.88
C GLU A 113 -5.63 -0.75 6.05
N HIS A 114 -5.85 -0.73 4.73
CA HIS A 114 -5.28 -1.73 3.83
C HIS A 114 -3.78 -1.50 3.58
N GLN A 115 -3.31 -0.25 3.60
CA GLN A 115 -1.89 0.08 3.54
C GLN A 115 -1.17 -0.52 4.74
N GLU A 116 -1.72 -0.44 5.95
CA GLU A 116 -1.13 -1.08 7.13
C GLU A 116 -0.99 -2.59 6.94
N ILE A 117 -1.96 -3.26 6.30
CA ILE A 117 -1.88 -4.70 5.95
C ILE A 117 -0.77 -4.98 4.93
N PHE A 118 -0.63 -4.12 3.92
CA PHE A 118 0.38 -4.26 2.87
C PHE A 118 1.80 -3.93 3.38
N LEU A 119 1.90 -3.00 4.34
CA LEU A 119 3.13 -2.53 4.96
C LEU A 119 3.47 -3.26 6.28
N MET A 120 2.61 -4.20 6.71
CA MET A 120 2.66 -4.95 7.98
C MET A 120 4.09 -5.16 8.46
N ASP A 121 4.43 -4.47 9.55
CA ASP A 121 5.64 -4.72 10.36
C ASP A 121 6.97 -4.72 9.61
N SER A 122 7.12 -3.94 8.54
CA SER A 122 8.47 -3.50 8.15
C SER A 122 9.01 -2.47 9.16
N GLU A 123 9.19 -2.90 10.42
CA GLU A 123 10.40 -2.51 11.13
C GLU A 123 11.54 -2.97 10.22
N PHE A 124 12.02 -2.07 9.35
CA PHE A 124 13.28 -2.21 8.67
C PHE A 124 14.35 -2.40 9.74
N ARG A 125 14.64 -3.66 10.07
CA ARG A 125 15.65 -4.04 11.03
C ARG A 125 17.01 -4.20 10.36
#